data_AF-A0A8C9NR89-F1
#
_entry.id   AF-A0A8C9NR89-F1
#
_cell.length_a   1.000
_cell.length_b   1.000
_cell.length_c   1.000
_cell.angle_alpha   90.00
_cell.angle_beta   90.00
_cell.angle_gamma   90.00
#
_symmetry.space_group_name_H-M   'P 1'
#
loop_
_entity.id
_entity.type
_entity.pdbx_description
1 polymer ?
#
loop_
_entity_poly.entity_id
_entity_poly.type
_entity_poly.pdbx_seq_one_letter_code
_entity_poly.pdbx_strand_id
1 'polypeptide(L)'
;MPAHVFDLNVNKLEPLCTQLVVTRKKNKTTHVQFNPADPVIIVGDERGLITCLKLSPNLRKKPKEKKGQETKKGPEEEIAKLEKLLSLVRQPGSKEEQ
;
A
#
# COMPACT_ATOMS: atom_id res chain seq x y z
N MET A 1 -16.85 7.60 1.25
CA MET A 1 -16.10 6.48 0.62
C MET A 1 -14.93 6.09 1.52
N PRO A 2 -14.71 4.80 1.79
CA PRO A 2 -13.57 4.35 2.58
C PRO A 2 -12.27 4.34 1.76
N ALA A 3 -11.15 4.58 2.44
CA ALA A 3 -9.81 4.26 1.95
C ALA A 3 -9.34 2.96 2.61
N HIS A 4 -8.74 2.09 1.81
CA HIS A 4 -8.24 0.80 2.23
C HIS A 4 -6.72 0.78 2.09
N VAL A 5 -6.01 0.38 3.15
CA VAL A 5 -4.56 0.23 3.14
C VAL A 5 -4.21 -1.24 3.20
N PHE A 6 -3.40 -1.68 2.25
CA PHE A 6 -2.90 -3.05 2.13
C PHE A 6 -1.40 -3.07 2.35
N ASP A 7 -0.93 -4.12 3.01
CA ASP A 7 0.49 -4.48 3.08
C ASP A 7 0.63 -5.90 2.55
N LEU A 8 1.15 -6.01 1.33
CA LEU A 8 1.25 -7.27 0.60
C LEU A 8 2.21 -8.28 1.24
N ASN A 9 3.08 -7.82 2.16
CA ASN A 9 3.98 -8.70 2.89
C ASN A 9 3.33 -9.29 4.16
N VAL A 10 2.28 -8.64 4.69
CA VAL A 10 1.56 -9.10 5.89
C VAL A 10 0.27 -9.84 5.51
N ASN A 11 -0.62 -9.20 4.75
CA ASN A 11 -1.88 -9.78 4.31
C ASN A 11 -2.18 -9.33 2.87
N LYS A 12 -2.25 -10.30 1.95
CA LYS A 12 -2.36 -10.07 0.52
C LYS A 12 -3.78 -9.79 0.05
N LEU A 13 -4.77 -10.30 0.78
CA LEU A 13 -6.16 -10.35 0.31
C LEU A 13 -7.06 -9.37 1.05
N GLU A 14 -6.74 -9.08 2.31
CA GLU A 14 -7.57 -8.23 3.15
C GLU A 14 -6.84 -6.95 3.56
N PRO A 15 -7.56 -5.82 3.67
CA PRO A 15 -6.96 -4.56 4.06
C PRO A 15 -6.54 -4.59 5.53
N LEU A 16 -5.32 -4.13 5.83
CA LEU A 16 -4.87 -3.93 7.20
C LEU A 16 -5.58 -2.78 7.90
N CYS A 17 -6.07 -1.82 7.12
CA CYS A 17 -6.83 -0.69 7.63
C CYS A 17 -7.91 -0.29 6.63
N THR A 18 -9.12 -0.07 7.12
CA THR A 18 -10.21 0.55 6.38
C THR A 18 -10.66 1.77 7.15
N GLN A 19 -10.54 2.95 6.54
CA GLN A 19 -10.88 4.22 7.16
C GLN A 19 -11.89 4.98 6.31
N LEU A 20 -12.99 5.44 6.91
CA LEU A 20 -13.90 6.35 6.22
C LEU A 20 -13.20 7.72 6.08
N VAL A 21 -12.90 8.12 4.85
CA VAL A 21 -12.25 9.41 4.55
C VAL A 21 -13.28 10.47 4.20
N VAL A 22 -14.31 10.09 3.43
CA VAL A 22 -15.36 11.00 3.00
C VAL A 22 -16.67 10.61 3.66
N THR A 23 -17.18 11.48 4.54
CA THR A 23 -18.41 11.28 5.33
C THR A 23 -19.69 11.61 4.56
N ARG A 24 -19.61 12.43 3.51
CA ARG A 24 -20.78 12.83 2.72
C ARG A 24 -21.19 11.69 1.78
N LYS A 25 -22.44 11.22 1.94
CA LYS A 25 -23.04 10.08 1.19
C LYS A 25 -22.92 10.14 -0.34
N LYS A 26 -22.67 11.31 -0.95
CA LYS A 26 -22.61 11.49 -2.40
C LYS A 26 -21.22 11.84 -2.94
N ASN A 27 -20.20 11.85 -2.11
CA ASN A 27 -18.89 12.38 -2.48
C ASN A 27 -17.87 11.25 -2.63
N LYS A 28 -17.20 11.22 -3.79
CA LYS A 28 -16.23 10.19 -4.19
C LYS A 28 -14.79 10.70 -4.04
N THR A 29 -13.91 9.82 -3.56
CA THR A 29 -12.47 10.05 -3.58
C THR A 29 -11.95 9.88 -5.01
N THR A 30 -11.12 10.80 -5.47
CA THR A 30 -10.64 10.84 -6.87
C THR A 30 -9.13 10.63 -6.96
N HIS A 31 -8.37 11.11 -5.99
CA HIS A 31 -6.90 11.07 -6.01
C HIS A 31 -6.34 10.64 -4.67
N VAL A 32 -5.23 9.92 -4.69
CA VAL A 32 -4.44 9.57 -3.52
C VAL A 32 -2.97 9.79 -3.82
N GLN A 33 -2.24 10.39 -2.88
CA GLN A 33 -0.80 10.60 -2.99
C GLN A 33 -0.13 10.37 -1.64
N PHE A 34 1.02 9.71 -1.66
CA PHE A 34 1.91 9.59 -0.50
C PHE A 34 2.85 10.80 -0.45
N ASN A 35 3.08 11.32 0.75
CA ASN A 35 4.15 12.29 0.97
C ASN A 35 5.50 11.53 0.96
N PRO A 36 6.51 11.98 0.18
CA PRO A 36 7.80 11.31 0.09
C PRO A 36 8.68 11.45 1.35
N ALA A 37 8.44 12.48 2.17
CA ALA A 37 9.22 12.77 3.38
C ALA A 37 8.47 12.34 4.65
N ASP A 38 7.18 12.65 4.74
CA ASP A 38 6.38 12.40 5.94
C ASP A 38 5.47 11.17 5.79
N PRO A 39 5.18 10.45 6.88
CA PRO A 39 4.28 9.29 6.89
C PRO A 39 2.81 9.71 6.80
N VAL A 40 2.44 10.37 5.71
CA VAL A 40 1.16 11.02 5.49
C VAL A 40 0.65 10.68 4.10
N ILE A 41 -0.65 10.46 4.00
CA ILE A 41 -1.35 10.34 2.71
C ILE A 41 -2.29 11.52 2.53
N ILE A 42 -2.40 11.95 1.29
CA ILE A 42 -3.27 13.04 0.85
C ILE A 42 -4.33 12.41 -0.05
N VAL A 43 -5.60 12.65 0.28
CA VAL A 43 -6.75 12.13 -0.46
C VAL A 43 -7.59 13.31 -0.95
N GLY A 44 -7.77 13.40 -2.27
CA GLY A 44 -8.65 14.37 -2.90
C GLY A 44 -10.02 13.78 -3.22
N ASP A 45 -11.05 14.61 -3.26
CA ASP A 45 -12.39 14.25 -3.70
C ASP A 45 -12.86 15.03 -4.94
N GLU A 46 -14.01 14.65 -5.49
CA GLU A 46 -14.57 15.24 -6.72
C GLU A 46 -15.06 16.69 -6.55
N ARG A 47 -15.13 17.18 -5.31
CA ARG A 47 -15.54 18.56 -5.00
C ARG A 47 -14.35 19.47 -4.71
N GLY A 48 -13.12 18.97 -4.86
CA GLY A 48 -11.88 19.71 -4.62
C GLY A 48 -11.51 19.81 -3.14
N LEU A 49 -12.14 19.04 -2.24
CA LEU A 49 -11.69 18.98 -0.85
C LEU A 49 -10.51 17.99 -0.74
N ILE A 50 -9.48 18.43 -0.01
CA ILE A 50 -8.29 17.65 0.27
C ILE A 50 -8.29 17.23 1.74
N THR A 51 -8.16 15.93 1.98
CA THR A 51 -8.03 15.35 3.31
C THR A 51 -6.62 14.79 3.50
N CYS A 52 -5.97 15.17 4.60
CA CYS A 52 -4.62 14.76 4.94
C CYS A 52 -4.67 13.81 6.15
N LEU A 53 -4.10 12.60 6.03
CA LEU A 53 -4.18 11.56 7.05
C LEU A 53 -2.79 11.04 7.40
N LYS A 54 -2.50 10.91 8.69
CA LYS A 54 -1.25 10.34 9.20
C LYS A 54 -1.33 8.82 9.23
N LEU A 55 -0.31 8.14 8.73
CA LEU A 55 -0.21 6.69 8.77
C LEU A 55 0.11 6.20 10.19
N SER A 56 -0.69 5.23 10.65
CA SER A 56 -0.45 4.54 11.92
C SER A 56 0.97 3.96 11.97
N PRO A 57 1.68 4.03 13.10
CA PRO A 57 2.97 3.37 13.26
C PRO A 57 2.97 1.89 12.86
N ASN A 58 1.85 1.18 13.06
CA ASN A 58 1.73 -0.24 12.70
C ASN A 58 1.85 -0.49 11.19
N LEU A 59 1.42 0.47 10.35
CA LEU A 59 1.52 0.39 8.89
C LEU A 59 2.90 0.75 8.36
N ARG A 60 3.82 1.15 9.25
CA ARG A 60 5.19 1.59 8.90
C ARG A 60 6.27 0.65 9.43
N LYS A 61 5.88 -0.38 10.18
CA LYS A 61 6.83 -1.31 10.80
C LYS A 61 7.43 -2.18 9.72
N LYS A 62 8.74 -2.03 9.51
CA LYS A 62 9.50 -3.03 8.74
C LYS A 62 9.48 -4.35 9.52
N PRO A 63 9.37 -5.51 8.84
CA PRO A 63 9.50 -6.80 9.48
C PRO A 63 10.80 -6.85 10.30
N LYS A 64 10.72 -7.37 11.53
CA LYS A 64 11.90 -7.49 12.39
C LYS A 64 12.91 -8.45 11.75
N GLU A 65 14.18 -8.03 11.69
CA GLU A 65 15.29 -8.85 11.23
C GLU A 65 15.38 -10.11 12.12
N LYS A 66 15.44 -11.30 11.50
CA LYS A 66 15.72 -12.54 12.24
C LYS A 66 17.20 -12.52 12.64
N LYS A 67 17.49 -12.75 13.93
CA LYS A 67 18.88 -12.82 14.44
C LYS A 67 19.72 -13.74 13.55
N GLY A 68 20.76 -13.19 12.93
CA GLY A 68 21.73 -13.93 12.10
C GLY A 68 21.55 -13.78 10.57
N GLN A 69 20.54 -13.08 10.07
CA GLN A 69 20.44 -12.73 8.64
C GLN A 69 20.92 -11.30 8.40
N GLU A 70 22.01 -11.13 7.63
CA GLU A 70 22.37 -9.84 7.06
C GLU A 70 21.23 -9.39 6.15
N THR A 71 20.47 -8.41 6.62
CA THR A 71 19.36 -7.85 5.86
C THR A 71 19.97 -6.80 4.95
N LYS A 72 20.07 -7.09 3.65
CA LYS A 72 20.62 -6.16 2.66
C LYS A 72 19.65 -5.01 2.46
N LYS A 73 19.76 -3.97 3.28
CA LYS A 73 18.91 -2.77 3.21
C LYS A 73 19.13 -2.08 1.86
N GLY A 74 18.07 -1.96 1.07
CA GLY A 74 18.12 -1.25 -0.20
C GLY A 74 16.84 -1.40 -1.02
N PRO A 75 16.66 -0.56 -2.06
CA PRO A 75 15.57 -0.73 -3.01
C PRO A 75 15.60 -2.10 -3.69
N GLU A 76 16.78 -2.71 -3.88
CA GLU A 76 16.93 -4.02 -4.53
C GLU A 76 16.24 -5.15 -3.74
N GLU A 77 16.29 -5.11 -2.40
CA GLU A 77 15.65 -6.13 -1.56
C GLU A 77 14.12 -6.00 -1.64
N GLU A 78 13.60 -4.78 -1.63
CA GLU A 78 12.15 -4.53 -1.75
C GLU A 78 11.63 -4.91 -3.15
N ILE A 79 12.42 -4.66 -4.20
CA ILE A 79 12.13 -5.14 -5.56
C ILE A 79 12.07 -6.67 -5.57
N ALA A 80 13.08 -7.35 -5.03
CA ALA A 80 13.13 -8.82 -5.00
C ALA A 80 11.96 -9.44 -4.20
N LYS A 81 11.55 -8.80 -3.08
CA LYS A 81 10.35 -9.22 -2.31
C LYS A 81 9.09 -9.11 -3.16
N LEU A 82 8.92 -8.00 -3.89
CA LEU A 82 7.76 -7.78 -4.73
C LEU A 82 7.73 -8.75 -5.92
N GLU A 83 8.86 -8.99 -6.58
CA GLU A 83 8.99 -9.98 -7.66
C GLU A 83 8.59 -11.38 -7.20
N LYS A 84 9.04 -11.80 -6.01
CA LYS A 84 8.65 -13.07 -5.41
C LYS A 84 7.15 -13.14 -5.11
N LEU A 85 6.53 -12.03 -4.71
CA LEU A 85 5.07 -11.99 -4.52
C LEU A 85 4.34 -12.13 -5.84
N LEU A 86 4.80 -11.44 -6.89
CA LEU A 86 4.19 -11.49 -8.22
C LEU A 86 4.29 -12.87 -8.86
N SER A 87 5.39 -13.59 -8.69
CA SER A 87 5.55 -14.94 -9.24
C SER A 87 4.58 -15.96 -8.66
N LEU A 88 4.14 -15.76 -7.41
CA LEU A 88 3.14 -16.61 -6.75
C LEU A 88 1.70 -16.33 -7.21
N VAL A 89 1.44 -15.14 -7.76
CA VAL A 89 0.09 -14.68 -8.14
C VAL A 89 -0.13 -14.74 -9.64
N ARG A 90 0.94 -14.65 -10.46
CA ARG A 90 0.85 -14.84 -11.91
C ARG A 90 0.42 -16.28 -12.21
N GLN A 91 -0.80 -16.44 -12.74
CA GLN A 91 -1.25 -17.72 -13.27
C GLN A 91 -0.34 -18.17 -14.44
N PRO A 92 0.00 -19.46 -14.56
CA PRO A 92 0.66 -19.98 -15.75
C PRO A 92 -0.36 -20.04 -16.90
N GLY A 93 -0.59 -18.94 -17.60
CA GLY A 93 -1.64 -18.94 -18.63
C GLY A 93 -1.85 -17.73 -19.53
N SER A 94 -1.28 -16.55 -19.28
CA SER A 94 -1.34 -15.47 -20.28
C SER A 94 -0.11 -15.56 -21.18
N LYS A 95 -0.13 -16.51 -22.14
CA LYS A 95 0.76 -16.42 -23.30
C LYS A 95 0.38 -15.12 -24.02
N GLU A 96 1.35 -14.23 -24.19
CA GLU A 96 1.25 -13.12 -25.12
C GLU A 96 0.96 -13.72 -26.50
N GLU A 97 -0.25 -13.48 -27.04
CA GLU A 97 -0.54 -13.69 -28.45
C GLU A 97 0.26 -12.66 -29.24
N GLN A 98 1.02 -13.18 -30.22
CA GLN A 98 1.87 -12.45 -31.16
C GLN A 98 1.07 -11.52 -32.06
#